data_AF-A0A9X0U5I3-F1
#
_entry.id   AF-A0A9X0U5I3-F1
#
_cell.length_a   1.000
_cell.length_b   1.000
_cell.length_c   1.000
_cell.angle_alpha   90.00
_cell.angle_beta   90.00
_cell.angle_gamma   90.00
#
_symmetry.space_group_name_H-M   'P 1'
#
loop_
_entity.id
_entity.type
_entity.pdbx_description
1 polymer ?
#
loop_
_entity_poly.entity_id
_entity_poly.type
_entity_poly.pdbx_seq_one_letter_code
_entity_poly.pdbx_strand_id
1 'polypeptide(L)'
;MERRSVLVDAIHSQPGGMLQVIGAEAGMHLVALLPPGIDDRQVARQAARDGISAMPLSVCQLRKQSRGGLILGYGGTNTTEIQDGVKKLRASLDKLAT
;
A
#
# COMPACT_ATOMS: atom_id res chain seq x y z
N MET A 1 -11.78 -13.94 -1.78
CA MET A 1 -11.48 -13.61 -0.37
C MET A 1 -10.05 -13.95 0.02
N GLU A 2 -9.51 -15.10 -0.37
CA GLU A 2 -8.14 -15.56 -0.03
C GLU A 2 -7.04 -14.51 -0.28
N ARG A 3 -6.90 -13.99 -1.50
CA ARG A 3 -5.87 -12.97 -1.85
C ARG A 3 -5.93 -11.71 -0.99
N ARG A 4 -7.15 -11.28 -0.62
CA ARG A 4 -7.31 -10.13 0.27
C ARG A 4 -6.75 -10.45 1.65
N SER A 5 -7.11 -11.61 2.21
CA SER A 5 -6.57 -12.05 3.50
C SER A 5 -5.06 -12.07 3.45
N VAL A 6 -4.49 -12.72 2.44
CA VAL A 6 -3.03 -12.76 2.23
C VAL A 6 -2.41 -11.37 2.20
N LEU A 7 -3.01 -10.42 1.48
CA LEU A 7 -2.48 -9.05 1.41
C LEU A 7 -2.57 -8.32 2.75
N VAL A 8 -3.70 -8.44 3.44
CA VAL A 8 -3.90 -7.84 4.76
C VAL A 8 -2.92 -8.44 5.78
N ASP A 9 -2.80 -9.76 5.80
CA ASP A 9 -1.90 -10.51 6.67
C ASP A 9 -0.43 -10.16 6.38
N ALA A 10 -0.06 -10.07 5.09
CA ALA A 10 1.29 -9.67 4.69
C ALA A 10 1.63 -8.24 5.12
N ILE A 11 0.67 -7.30 5.06
CA ILE A 11 0.82 -5.93 5.53
C ILE A 11 0.96 -5.89 7.05
N HIS A 12 0.10 -6.57 7.79
CA HIS A 12 0.16 -6.63 9.26
C HIS A 12 1.41 -7.33 9.78
N SER A 13 1.97 -8.26 9.01
CA SER A 13 3.22 -8.94 9.36
C SER A 13 4.47 -8.07 9.15
N GLN A 14 4.34 -6.87 8.56
CA GLN A 14 5.49 -5.98 8.39
C GLN A 14 5.90 -5.34 9.72
N PRO A 15 7.20 -5.34 10.06
CA PRO A 15 7.68 -4.72 11.28
C PRO A 15 7.46 -3.21 11.26
N GLY A 16 7.09 -2.66 12.42
CA GLY A 16 6.89 -1.23 12.63
C GLY A 16 5.50 -0.70 12.28
N GLY A 17 4.58 -1.52 11.77
CA GLY A 17 3.16 -1.16 11.62
C GLY A 17 2.91 0.10 10.77
N MET A 18 3.78 0.39 9.81
CA MET A 18 3.76 1.66 9.07
C MET A 18 2.53 1.84 8.18
N LEU A 19 1.90 0.74 7.78
CA LEU A 19 0.72 0.74 6.93
C LEU A 19 -0.50 0.37 7.77
N GLN A 20 -1.52 1.22 7.72
CA GLN A 20 -2.82 0.91 8.29
C GLN A 20 -3.81 0.57 7.17
N VAL A 21 -4.28 -0.66 7.15
CA VAL A 21 -5.34 -1.09 6.24
C VAL A 21 -6.64 -0.36 6.58
N ILE A 22 -7.23 0.33 5.60
CA ILE A 22 -8.55 0.95 5.70
C ILE A 22 -9.47 0.54 4.54
N GLY A 23 -10.76 0.44 4.87
CA GLY A 23 -11.80 0.02 3.93
C GLY A 23 -11.77 -1.48 3.64
N ALA A 24 -12.97 -2.00 3.33
CA ALA A 24 -13.25 -3.11 2.42
C ALA A 24 -14.48 -3.88 2.91
N GLU A 25 -15.35 -4.22 1.96
CA GLU A 25 -16.13 -5.48 1.98
C GLU A 25 -16.32 -6.05 0.56
N ALA A 26 -16.05 -5.29 -0.53
CA ALA A 26 -16.16 -5.78 -1.92
C ALA A 26 -15.12 -5.17 -2.86
N GLY A 27 -14.62 -5.96 -3.83
CA GLY A 27 -13.78 -5.49 -4.94
C GLY A 27 -12.36 -6.09 -5.03
N MET A 28 -11.55 -5.49 -5.91
CA MET A 28 -10.17 -5.91 -6.23
C MET A 28 -9.09 -4.97 -5.67
N HIS A 29 -9.48 -4.01 -4.81
CA HIS A 29 -8.60 -2.99 -4.26
C HIS A 29 -8.71 -2.88 -2.74
N LEU A 30 -7.60 -2.55 -2.12
CA LEU A 30 -7.41 -2.28 -0.70
C LEU A 30 -6.80 -0.88 -0.56
N VAL A 31 -7.14 -0.13 0.49
CA VAL A 31 -6.41 1.08 0.84
C VAL A 31 -5.51 0.83 2.05
N ALA A 32 -4.25 1.24 1.96
CA ALA A 32 -3.28 1.22 3.06
C ALA A 32 -2.83 2.66 3.35
N LEU A 33 -3.24 3.22 4.49
CA LEU A 33 -2.79 4.54 4.94
C LEU A 33 -1.32 4.50 5.34
N LEU A 34 -0.61 5.54 4.95
CA LEU A 34 0.81 5.77 5.27
C LEU A 34 0.96 6.43 6.64
N PRO A 35 2.15 6.47 7.25
CA PRO A 35 2.38 7.30 8.44
C PRO A 35 2.06 8.78 8.16
N PRO A 36 1.63 9.56 9.17
CA PRO A 36 1.41 10.99 9.01
C PRO A 36 2.66 11.71 8.46
N GLY A 37 2.46 12.69 7.57
CA GLY A 37 3.54 13.49 6.98
C GLY A 37 4.23 12.86 5.77
N ILE A 38 3.95 11.60 5.42
CA ILE A 38 4.50 10.95 4.23
C ILE A 38 3.66 11.29 2.98
N ASP A 39 4.32 11.76 1.91
CA ASP A 39 3.70 12.02 0.61
C ASP A 39 3.45 10.71 -0.16
N ASP A 40 2.19 10.33 -0.32
CA ASP A 40 1.80 9.12 -1.03
C ASP A 40 2.23 9.10 -2.49
N ARG A 41 2.37 10.27 -3.14
CA ARG A 41 2.84 10.37 -4.53
C ARG A 41 4.31 10.06 -4.65
N GLN A 42 5.11 10.42 -3.64
CA GLN A 42 6.53 10.06 -3.60
C GLN A 42 6.69 8.56 -3.36
N VAL A 43 5.91 8.00 -2.42
CA VAL A 43 5.90 6.54 -2.17
C VAL A 43 5.47 5.78 -3.41
N ALA A 44 4.38 6.16 -4.08
CA ALA A 44 3.92 5.50 -5.30
C ALA A 44 4.98 5.52 -6.42
N ARG A 45 5.67 6.66 -6.60
CA ARG A 45 6.78 6.76 -7.56
C ARG A 45 7.95 5.85 -7.20
N GLN A 46 8.31 5.76 -5.92
CA GLN A 46 9.39 4.89 -5.47
C GLN A 46 9.02 3.40 -5.60
N ALA A 47 7.79 3.05 -5.23
CA ALA A 47 7.24 1.71 -5.39
C ALA A 47 7.25 1.27 -6.87
N ALA A 48 6.87 2.16 -7.79
CA ALA A 48 6.91 1.89 -9.23
C ALA A 48 8.33 1.57 -9.73
N ARG A 49 9.36 2.26 -9.21
CA ARG A 49 10.79 1.95 -9.51
C ARG A 49 11.20 0.57 -9.00
N ASP A 50 10.57 0.11 -7.92
CA ASP A 50 10.80 -1.20 -7.31
C ASP A 50 9.86 -2.29 -7.92
N GLY A 51 9.15 -1.96 -9.01
CA GLY A 51 8.27 -2.89 -9.75
C GLY A 51 6.89 -3.11 -9.11
N ILE A 52 6.48 -2.22 -8.20
CA ILE A 52 5.19 -2.29 -7.50
C ILE A 52 4.24 -1.23 -8.06
N SER A 53 3.10 -1.68 -8.58
CA SER A 53 2.01 -0.78 -8.98
C SER A 53 1.16 -0.43 -7.75
N ALA A 54 1.16 0.84 -7.37
CA ALA A 54 0.33 1.39 -6.31
C ALA A 54 -0.16 2.78 -6.71
N MET A 55 -1.44 3.07 -6.51
CA MET A 55 -2.01 4.36 -6.82
C MET A 55 -2.06 5.24 -5.56
N PRO A 56 -1.53 6.47 -5.58
CA PRO A 56 -1.60 7.36 -4.43
C PRO A 56 -3.05 7.76 -4.14
N LEU A 57 -3.52 7.59 -2.91
CA LEU A 57 -4.89 7.91 -2.50
C LEU A 57 -5.22 9.38 -2.75
N SER A 58 -4.24 10.28 -2.61
CA SER A 58 -4.38 11.71 -2.87
C SER A 58 -4.88 12.07 -4.28
N VAL A 59 -4.83 11.17 -5.26
CA VAL A 59 -5.37 11.42 -6.62
C VAL A 59 -6.87 11.23 -6.72
N CYS A 60 -7.46 10.43 -5.81
CA CYS A 60 -8.90 10.15 -5.75
C CYS A 60 -9.62 10.97 -4.67
N GLN A 61 -8.89 11.79 -3.91
CA GLN A 61 -9.46 12.60 -2.85
C GLN A 61 -10.05 13.91 -3.40
N LEU A 62 -11.34 14.14 -3.13
CA LEU A 62 -12.01 15.42 -3.43
C LEU A 62 -11.62 16.55 -2.48
N ARG A 63 -11.16 16.20 -1.27
CA ARG A 63 -10.69 17.15 -0.25
C ARG A 63 -9.36 16.66 0.30
N LYS A 64 -8.42 17.60 0.51
CA LYS A 64 -7.09 17.31 1.06
C LYS A 64 -7.25 16.71 2.46
N GLN A 65 -6.88 15.43 2.61
CA GLN A 65 -6.83 14.79 3.93
C GLN A 65 -5.46 14.99 4.57
N SER A 66 -5.41 14.90 5.91
CA SER A 66 -4.17 15.02 6.68
C SER A 66 -3.23 13.82 6.50
N ARG A 67 -3.71 12.71 5.92
CA ARG A 67 -2.98 11.45 5.81
C ARG A 67 -3.07 10.89 4.40
N GLY A 68 -1.90 10.62 3.81
CA GLY A 68 -1.77 9.94 2.54
C GLY A 68 -2.04 8.43 2.66
N GLY A 69 -2.23 7.78 1.52
CA GLY A 69 -2.45 6.34 1.46
C GLY A 69 -2.14 5.78 0.10
N LEU A 70 -2.11 4.46 -0.01
CA LEU A 70 -1.95 3.76 -1.29
C LEU A 70 -3.16 2.88 -1.54
N ILE A 71 -3.69 2.96 -2.76
CA ILE A 71 -4.67 2.02 -3.29
C ILE A 71 -3.89 0.89 -3.96
N LEU A 72 -4.07 -0.32 -3.43
CA LEU A 72 -3.35 -1.53 -3.83
C LEU A 72 -4.33 -2.48 -4.53
N GLY A 73 -4.06 -2.77 -5.80
CA GLY A 73 -4.81 -3.76 -6.58
C GLY A 73 -4.24 -5.16 -6.41
N TYR A 74 -5.09 -6.14 -6.12
CA TYR A 74 -4.69 -7.55 -5.93
C TYR A 74 -5.46 -8.54 -6.82
N GLY A 75 -6.28 -8.04 -7.76
CA GLY A 75 -7.11 -8.87 -8.62
C GLY A 75 -6.30 -9.79 -9.54
N GLY A 76 -5.15 -9.32 -10.04
CA GLY A 76 -4.29 -10.04 -10.99
C GLY A 76 -3.06 -10.71 -10.37
N THR A 77 -2.88 -10.67 -9.05
CA THR A 77 -1.68 -11.17 -8.37
C THR A 77 -1.94 -12.48 -7.64
N ASN A 78 -0.96 -13.39 -7.62
CA ASN A 78 -0.99 -14.58 -6.78
C ASN A 78 -0.47 -14.29 -5.35
N THR A 79 -0.62 -15.26 -4.45
CA THR A 79 -0.23 -15.15 -3.03
C THR A 79 1.25 -14.80 -2.83
N THR A 80 2.15 -15.41 -3.60
CA THR A 80 3.59 -15.15 -3.52
C THR A 80 3.93 -13.73 -3.97
N GLU A 81 3.34 -13.30 -5.08
CA GLU A 81 3.50 -11.92 -5.60
C GLU A 81 2.99 -10.87 -4.62
N ILE A 82 1.91 -11.17 -3.90
CA ILE A 82 1.39 -10.30 -2.84
C ILE A 82 2.43 -10.16 -1.71
N GLN A 83 2.95 -11.28 -1.22
CA GLN A 83 3.92 -11.27 -0.12
C GLN A 83 5.20 -10.52 -0.49
N ASP A 84 5.75 -10.79 -1.67
CA ASP A 84 6.94 -10.12 -2.17
C ASP A 84 6.68 -8.65 -2.48
N GLY A 85 5.48 -8.33 -2.99
CA GLY A 85 5.05 -6.98 -3.27
C GLY A 85 5.00 -6.11 -2.01
N VAL A 86 4.47 -6.65 -0.91
CA VAL A 86 4.42 -5.94 0.37
C VAL A 86 5.82 -5.71 0.94
N LYS A 87 6.74 -6.69 0.84
CA LYS A 87 8.14 -6.52 1.27
C LYS A 87 8.84 -5.42 0.47
N LYS A 88 8.67 -5.41 -0.85
CA LYS A 88 9.22 -4.36 -1.73
C LYS A 88 8.65 -2.99 -1.39
N LEU A 89 7.33 -2.91 -1.17
CA LEU A 89 6.67 -1.68 -0.76
C LEU A 89 7.20 -1.15 0.58
N ARG A 90 7.45 -2.03 1.55
CA ARG A 90 8.07 -1.67 2.83
C ARG A 90 9.46 -1.07 2.62
N ALA A 91 10.29 -1.70 1.79
CA ALA A 91 11.61 -1.19 1.44
C ALA A 91 11.54 0.16 0.72
N SER A 92 10.56 0.38 -0.16
CA SER A 92 10.33 1.69 -0.79
C SER A 92 10.00 2.77 0.24
N LEU A 93 9.25 2.44 1.29
CA LEU A 93 8.94 3.37 2.38
C LEU A 93 10.18 3.71 3.22
N ASP A 94 11.02 2.72 3.54
CA ASP A 94 12.23 2.94 4.33
C ASP A 94 13.21 3.90 3.64
N LYS A 95 13.33 3.82 2.31
CA LYS A 95 14.13 4.75 1.50
C LYS A 95 13.68 6.21 1.60
N LEU A 96 12.43 6.45 2.00
CA LEU A 96 11.80 7.78 2.04
C LEU A 96 11.64 8.32 3.47
N ALA A 97 11.83 7.48 4.48
CA ALA A 97 11.78 7.86 5.89
C ALA A 97 13.17 8.28 6.45
N THR A 98 14.18 8.39 5.58
CA THR A 98 15.54 8.87 5.88
C THR A 98 15.62 10.38 5.71
#